data_AF-A0A1D7XPD3-F1
#
_entry.id   AF-A0A1D7XPD3-F1
#
_cell.length_a   1.000
_cell.length_b   1.000
_cell.length_c   1.000
_cell.angle_alpha   90.00
_cell.angle_beta   90.00
_cell.angle_gamma   90.00
#
_symmetry.space_group_name_H-M   'P 1'
#
loop_
_entity.id
_entity.type
_entity.pdbx_description
1 polymer ?
#
loop_
_entity_poly.entity_id
_entity_poly.type
_entity_poly.pdbx_seq_one_letter_code
_entity_poly.pdbx_strand_id
1 'polypeptide(L)'
;MNYKEIENTVTKAKNGDEEALLKLMIQFKPFIFKTARGFNIKNYDTYDLVQIGYIALINAVEKYKEGSNSFSSYVYISIKNCMKCTARNNKKHKNTLSINAPINEDGSLTDFTELLESNIDLEDDFIKKEKAREIQSIISKLDPKDLELIFLVYYNGFSFKEYALKKGLTYFQVIRRKNSIFKYIKNELLKSSEYKKVAEI
;
A
#
# COMPACT_ATOMS: atom_id res chain seq x y z
N MET A 1 -27.34 -27.03 30.22
CA MET A 1 -26.18 -27.32 29.34
C MET A 1 -25.69 -28.71 29.70
N ASN A 2 -25.84 -29.70 28.80
CA ASN A 2 -25.23 -31.00 29.02
C ASN A 2 -23.77 -30.92 28.53
N TYR A 3 -22.82 -30.82 29.46
CA TYR A 3 -21.39 -30.65 29.13
C TYR A 3 -20.89 -31.73 28.18
N LYS A 4 -21.34 -32.97 28.37
CA LYS A 4 -20.94 -34.13 27.57
C LYS A 4 -21.37 -34.04 26.10
N GLU A 5 -22.52 -33.41 25.84
CA GLU A 5 -23.01 -33.20 24.46
C GLU A 5 -22.20 -32.12 23.73
N ILE A 6 -21.79 -31.07 24.43
CA ILE A 6 -20.97 -30.00 23.85
C ILE A 6 -19.60 -30.56 23.48
N GLU A 7 -18.95 -31.30 24.37
CA GLU A 7 -17.65 -31.92 24.10
C GLU A 7 -17.71 -32.80 22.84
N ASN A 8 -18.70 -33.70 22.74
CA ASN A 8 -18.88 -34.54 21.57
C ASN A 8 -19.13 -33.74 20.27
N THR A 9 -19.91 -32.66 20.35
CA THR A 9 -20.17 -31.78 19.20
C THR A 9 -18.88 -31.07 18.75
N VAL A 10 -18.02 -30.67 19.69
CA VAL A 10 -16.72 -30.05 19.41
C VAL A 10 -15.77 -31.04 18.74
N THR A 11 -15.72 -32.29 19.21
CA THR A 11 -14.89 -33.34 18.61
C THR A 11 -15.30 -33.59 17.16
N LYS A 12 -16.62 -33.66 16.87
CA LYS A 12 -17.13 -33.77 15.51
C LYS A 12 -16.77 -32.57 14.64
N ALA A 13 -17.01 -31.35 15.14
CA ALA A 13 -16.72 -30.12 14.40
C ALA A 13 -15.22 -29.99 14.06
N LYS A 14 -14.33 -30.41 14.97
CA LYS A 14 -12.88 -30.48 14.70
C LYS A 14 -12.51 -31.45 13.58
N ASN A 15 -13.25 -32.54 13.44
CA ASN A 15 -13.03 -33.54 12.41
C ASN A 15 -13.64 -33.14 11.05
N GLY A 16 -14.11 -31.89 10.91
CA GLY A 16 -14.65 -31.36 9.67
C GLY A 16 -16.17 -31.51 9.50
N ASP A 17 -16.90 -31.90 10.55
CA ASP A 17 -18.37 -31.96 10.51
C ASP A 17 -18.97 -30.54 10.53
N GLU A 18 -19.45 -30.09 9.37
CA GLU A 18 -20.04 -28.76 9.17
C GLU A 18 -21.35 -28.58 9.96
N GLU A 19 -22.16 -29.62 10.12
CA GLU A 19 -23.41 -29.55 10.88
C GLU A 19 -23.11 -29.36 12.37
N ALA A 20 -22.10 -30.06 12.88
CA ALA A 20 -21.64 -29.89 14.26
C ALA A 20 -21.10 -28.48 14.50
N LEU A 21 -20.33 -27.92 13.55
CA LEU A 21 -19.84 -26.55 13.63
C LEU A 21 -21.00 -25.54 13.61
N LEU A 22 -21.95 -25.69 12.69
CA LEU A 22 -23.13 -24.83 12.59
C LEU A 22 -23.94 -24.84 13.89
N LYS A 23 -24.10 -26.02 14.51
CA LYS A 23 -24.79 -26.18 15.80
C LYS A 23 -24.09 -25.37 16.90
N LEU A 24 -22.75 -25.40 16.96
CA LEU A 24 -21.99 -24.56 17.88
C LEU A 24 -22.15 -23.07 17.57
N MET A 25 -22.11 -22.67 16.30
CA MET A 25 -22.31 -21.28 15.89
C MET A 25 -23.68 -20.75 16.35
N ILE A 26 -24.76 -21.50 16.15
CA ILE A 26 -26.11 -21.15 16.60
C ILE A 26 -26.15 -21.05 18.14
N GLN A 27 -25.52 -21.99 18.84
CA GLN A 27 -25.51 -22.02 20.30
C GLN A 27 -24.79 -20.81 20.93
N PHE A 28 -23.65 -20.40 20.37
CA PHE A 28 -22.86 -19.28 20.89
C PHE A 28 -23.26 -17.91 20.31
N LYS A 29 -24.13 -17.88 19.27
CA LYS A 29 -24.64 -16.66 18.64
C LYS A 29 -25.12 -15.60 19.65
N PRO A 30 -25.96 -15.89 20.66
CA PRO A 30 -26.41 -14.86 21.60
C PRO A 30 -25.26 -14.19 22.35
N PHE A 31 -24.24 -14.95 22.73
CA PHE A 31 -23.07 -14.42 23.42
C PHE A 31 -22.17 -13.60 22.50
N ILE A 32 -21.99 -14.03 21.25
CA ILE A 32 -21.25 -13.28 20.23
C ILE A 32 -21.90 -11.92 20.00
N PHE A 33 -23.21 -11.89 19.77
CA PHE A 33 -23.96 -10.64 19.58
C PHE A 33 -23.89 -9.73 20.81
N LYS A 34 -24.09 -10.29 22.00
CA LYS A 34 -23.97 -9.53 23.26
C LYS A 34 -22.58 -8.94 23.42
N THR A 35 -21.54 -9.71 23.10
CA THR A 35 -20.15 -9.25 23.23
C THR A 35 -19.86 -8.18 22.19
N ALA A 36 -20.21 -8.38 20.92
CA ALA A 36 -20.00 -7.42 19.84
C ALA A 36 -20.63 -6.05 20.15
N ARG A 37 -21.88 -6.04 20.63
CA ARG A 37 -22.58 -4.79 21.05
C ARG A 37 -21.90 -4.05 22.20
N GLY A 38 -21.08 -4.73 23.00
CA GLY A 38 -20.32 -4.10 24.09
C GLY A 38 -19.06 -3.38 23.64
N PHE A 39 -18.70 -3.43 22.36
CA PHE A 39 -17.54 -2.76 21.79
C PHE A 39 -17.97 -1.69 20.79
N ASN A 40 -17.31 -0.54 20.85
CA ASN A 40 -17.42 0.51 19.84
C ASN A 40 -16.03 0.74 19.25
N ILE A 41 -15.77 0.14 18.09
CA ILE A 41 -14.47 0.18 17.41
C ILE A 41 -14.63 1.00 16.13
N LYS A 42 -13.86 2.09 16.01
CA LYS A 42 -13.87 2.94 14.82
C LYS A 42 -13.65 2.13 13.53
N ASN A 43 -14.42 2.40 12.48
CA ASN A 43 -14.40 1.70 11.19
C ASN A 43 -14.87 0.23 11.24
N TYR A 44 -15.55 -0.18 12.32
CA TYR A 44 -16.22 -1.49 12.39
C TYR A 44 -17.68 -1.24 12.67
N ASP A 45 -18.55 -1.90 11.91
CA ASP A 45 -19.96 -1.98 12.27
C ASP A 45 -20.22 -3.16 13.21
N THR A 46 -21.47 -3.30 13.67
CA THR A 46 -21.81 -4.39 14.59
C THR A 46 -21.70 -5.77 13.94
N TYR A 47 -21.99 -5.88 12.63
CA TYR A 47 -21.91 -7.13 11.91
C TYR A 47 -20.46 -7.57 11.69
N ASP A 48 -19.54 -6.64 11.42
CA ASP A 48 -18.10 -6.90 11.36
C ASP A 48 -17.60 -7.51 12.67
N LEU A 49 -18.02 -6.93 13.81
CA LEU A 49 -17.69 -7.46 15.12
C LEU A 49 -18.33 -8.84 15.34
N VAL A 50 -19.59 -9.05 14.94
CA VAL A 50 -20.21 -10.38 15.00
C VAL A 50 -19.39 -11.41 14.22
N GLN A 51 -18.91 -11.07 13.02
CA GLN A 51 -18.08 -11.95 12.20
C GLN A 51 -16.74 -12.29 12.87
N ILE A 52 -16.08 -11.31 13.48
CA ILE A 52 -14.87 -11.55 14.29
C ILE A 52 -15.15 -12.52 15.44
N GLY A 53 -16.31 -12.39 16.08
CA GLY A 53 -16.74 -13.32 17.12
C GLY A 53 -16.91 -14.75 16.62
N TYR A 54 -17.46 -14.94 15.41
CA TYR A 54 -17.56 -16.27 14.79
C TYR A 54 -16.19 -16.82 14.40
N ILE A 55 -15.28 -16.01 13.85
CA ILE A 55 -13.90 -16.42 13.57
C ILE A 55 -13.21 -16.88 14.86
N ALA A 56 -13.42 -16.16 15.96
CA ALA A 56 -12.88 -16.56 17.26
C ALA A 56 -13.44 -17.89 17.76
N LEU A 57 -14.72 -18.17 17.53
CA LEU A 57 -15.34 -19.46 17.84
C LEU A 57 -14.74 -20.59 17.00
N ILE A 58 -14.63 -20.41 15.68
CA ILE A 58 -14.07 -21.43 14.76
C ILE A 58 -12.62 -21.76 15.17
N ASN A 59 -11.80 -20.74 15.41
CA ASN A 59 -10.43 -20.91 15.89
C ASN A 59 -10.38 -21.58 17.28
N ALA A 60 -11.37 -21.33 18.13
CA ALA A 60 -11.45 -21.97 19.43
C ALA A 60 -11.84 -23.45 19.31
N VAL A 61 -12.73 -23.81 18.39
CA VAL A 61 -13.06 -25.22 18.08
C VAL A 61 -11.77 -25.95 17.68
N GLU A 62 -11.00 -25.41 16.74
CA GLU A 62 -9.76 -26.03 16.26
C GLU A 62 -8.73 -26.22 17.40
N LYS A 63 -8.52 -25.20 18.23
CA LYS A 63 -7.43 -25.16 19.23
C LYS A 63 -7.77 -25.74 20.59
N TYR A 64 -9.04 -26.02 20.87
CA TYR A 64 -9.48 -26.50 22.17
C TYR A 64 -8.80 -27.82 22.57
N LYS A 65 -8.53 -28.03 23.85
CA LYS A 65 -7.99 -29.30 24.37
C LYS A 65 -8.86 -29.80 25.52
N GLU A 66 -9.37 -31.01 25.37
CA GLU A 66 -10.18 -31.70 26.38
C GLU A 66 -9.39 -31.86 27.70
N GLY A 67 -10.07 -31.75 28.83
CA GLY A 67 -9.49 -31.98 30.17
C GLY A 67 -8.80 -30.77 30.83
N SER A 68 -8.75 -29.60 30.18
CA SER A 68 -8.28 -28.36 30.81
C SER A 68 -9.42 -27.60 31.49
N ASN A 69 -10.28 -26.96 30.70
CA ASN A 69 -11.43 -26.16 31.11
C ASN A 69 -12.64 -26.57 30.24
N SER A 70 -13.87 -26.30 30.67
CA SER A 70 -15.03 -26.53 29.80
C SER A 70 -14.93 -25.73 28.50
N PHE A 71 -15.36 -26.32 27.38
CA PHE A 71 -15.36 -25.66 26.08
C PHE A 71 -16.06 -24.30 26.11
N SER A 72 -17.21 -24.22 26.78
CA SER A 72 -17.96 -22.96 26.92
C SER A 72 -17.13 -21.86 27.56
N SER A 73 -16.43 -22.13 28.67
CA SER A 73 -15.55 -21.16 29.32
C SER A 73 -14.41 -20.73 28.40
N TYR A 74 -13.81 -21.68 27.70
CA TYR A 74 -12.73 -21.41 26.75
C TYR A 74 -13.18 -20.48 25.61
N VAL A 75 -14.32 -20.80 24.98
CA VAL A 75 -14.90 -19.99 23.90
C VAL A 75 -15.27 -18.59 24.37
N TYR A 76 -15.88 -18.46 25.56
CA TYR A 76 -16.23 -17.15 26.11
C TYR A 76 -15.00 -16.25 26.29
N ILE A 77 -13.89 -16.83 26.74
CA ILE A 77 -12.61 -16.12 26.89
C ILE A 77 -12.03 -15.77 25.51
N SER A 78 -12.00 -16.73 24.58
CA SER A 78 -11.47 -16.54 23.22
C SER A 78 -12.19 -15.43 22.46
N ILE A 79 -13.53 -15.39 22.48
CA ILE A 79 -14.33 -14.35 21.83
C ILE A 79 -14.02 -12.97 22.43
N LYS A 80 -14.04 -12.85 23.77
CA LYS A 80 -13.73 -11.58 24.45
C LYS A 80 -12.30 -11.11 24.18
N ASN A 81 -11.33 -12.01 24.17
CA ASN A 81 -9.94 -11.67 23.91
C ASN A 81 -9.73 -11.25 22.46
N CYS A 82 -10.35 -11.95 21.50
CA CYS A 82 -10.33 -11.56 20.10
C CYS A 82 -10.86 -10.13 19.90
N MET A 83 -12.01 -9.81 20.48
CA MET A 83 -12.57 -8.45 20.46
C MET A 83 -11.62 -7.40 21.05
N LYS A 84 -11.03 -7.69 22.21
CA LYS A 84 -10.03 -6.80 22.83
C LYS A 84 -8.80 -6.63 21.94
N CYS A 85 -8.33 -7.68 21.27
CA CYS A 85 -7.21 -7.62 20.35
C CYS A 85 -7.54 -6.76 19.12
N THR A 86 -8.72 -6.93 18.52
CA THR A 86 -9.21 -6.07 17.43
C THR A 86 -9.21 -4.60 17.85
N ALA A 87 -9.76 -4.28 19.03
CA ALA A 87 -9.79 -2.92 19.54
C ALA A 87 -8.38 -2.35 19.75
N ARG A 88 -7.43 -3.15 20.25
CA ARG A 88 -6.02 -2.73 20.41
C ARG A 88 -5.34 -2.48 19.07
N ASN A 89 -5.51 -3.37 18.10
CA ASN A 89 -4.92 -3.24 16.78
C ASN A 89 -5.48 -2.05 15.99
N ASN A 90 -6.74 -1.69 16.27
CA ASN A 90 -7.39 -0.53 15.64
C ASN A 90 -6.95 0.83 16.23
N LYS A 91 -6.19 0.86 17.34
CA LYS A 91 -5.72 2.11 17.95
C LYS A 91 -4.88 2.98 17.01
N LYS A 92 -4.21 2.39 16.00
CA LYS A 92 -3.49 3.14 14.95
C LYS A 92 -4.38 4.11 14.17
N HIS A 93 -5.69 3.83 14.10
CA HIS A 93 -6.66 4.69 13.42
C HIS A 93 -7.31 5.74 14.35
N LYS A 94 -6.90 5.82 15.63
CA LYS A 94 -7.51 6.75 16.59
C LYS A 94 -7.45 8.20 16.11
N ASN A 95 -6.32 8.62 15.56
CA ASN A 95 -6.08 10.01 15.13
C ASN A 95 -6.33 10.22 13.62
N THR A 96 -7.00 9.29 12.95
CA THR A 96 -7.41 9.51 11.55
C THR A 96 -8.65 10.41 11.53
N LEU A 97 -8.74 11.35 10.60
CA LEU A 97 -9.94 12.14 10.37
C LEU A 97 -10.42 11.88 8.95
N SER A 98 -11.73 11.99 8.73
CA SER A 98 -12.27 11.99 7.38
C SER A 98 -11.83 13.28 6.71
N ILE A 99 -11.39 13.20 5.45
CA ILE A 99 -11.08 14.39 4.66
C ILE A 99 -12.38 15.20 4.41
N ASN A 100 -13.51 14.51 4.32
CA ASN A 100 -14.82 15.14 4.16
C ASN A 100 -15.44 15.58 5.50
N ALA A 101 -14.67 15.58 6.61
CA ALA A 101 -15.18 16.10 7.86
C ALA A 101 -15.24 17.65 7.77
N PRO A 102 -16.32 18.28 8.25
CA PRO A 102 -16.41 19.73 8.27
C PRO A 102 -15.31 20.30 9.17
N ILE A 103 -14.69 21.40 8.74
CA ILE A 103 -13.63 22.07 9.50
C ILE A 103 -14.23 22.99 10.58
N ASN A 104 -15.36 23.63 10.26
CA ASN A 104 -16.00 24.62 11.11
C ASN A 104 -17.29 24.07 11.76
N GLU A 105 -17.59 24.53 12.98
CA GLU A 105 -18.79 24.14 13.74
C GLU A 105 -20.09 24.79 13.23
N ASP A 106 -19.99 25.77 12.32
CA ASP A 106 -21.09 26.58 11.81
C ASP A 106 -21.86 25.95 10.63
N GLY A 107 -21.47 24.74 10.21
CA GLY A 107 -22.11 24.05 9.08
C GLY A 107 -21.68 24.59 7.71
N SER A 108 -20.58 25.34 7.64
CA SER A 108 -19.90 25.65 6.38
C SER A 108 -19.59 24.38 5.56
N LEU A 109 -19.80 24.43 4.24
CA LEU A 109 -19.48 23.35 3.29
C LEU A 109 -17.98 23.10 3.12
N THR A 110 -17.13 23.93 3.73
CA THR A 110 -15.67 23.81 3.69
C THR A 110 -15.21 22.56 4.45
N ASP A 111 -14.79 21.53 3.72
CA ASP A 111 -14.12 20.35 4.26
C ASP A 111 -12.61 20.38 4.01
N PHE A 112 -11.87 19.36 4.48
CA PHE A 112 -10.41 19.34 4.32
C PHE A 112 -9.96 19.25 2.85
N THR A 113 -10.82 18.88 1.90
CA THR A 113 -10.42 18.84 0.47
C THR A 113 -10.09 20.22 -0.08
N GLU A 114 -10.78 21.26 0.40
CA GLU A 114 -10.57 22.64 -0.04
C GLU A 114 -9.31 23.28 0.54
N LEU A 115 -8.80 22.75 1.66
CA LEU A 115 -7.56 23.20 2.30
C LEU A 115 -6.30 22.53 1.75
N LEU A 116 -6.45 21.37 1.11
CA LEU A 116 -5.31 20.63 0.58
C LEU A 116 -4.73 21.35 -0.64
N GLU A 117 -3.59 22.02 -0.44
CA GLU A 117 -2.83 22.59 -1.54
C GLU A 117 -2.37 21.48 -2.49
N SER A 118 -2.63 21.67 -3.78
CA SER A 118 -2.06 20.80 -4.81
C SER A 118 -0.56 21.06 -4.88
N ASN A 119 0.26 20.01 -4.79
CA ASN A 119 1.71 20.08 -5.06
C ASN A 119 2.05 20.35 -6.54
N ILE A 120 1.14 20.96 -7.31
CA ILE A 120 1.31 21.27 -8.72
C ILE A 120 2.06 22.60 -8.80
N ASP A 121 3.35 22.53 -9.07
CA ASP A 121 4.15 23.68 -9.43
C ASP A 121 4.18 23.81 -10.96
N LEU A 122 3.24 24.61 -11.50
CA LEU A 122 3.10 24.83 -12.93
C LEU A 122 4.34 25.50 -13.53
N GLU A 123 5.03 26.36 -12.76
CA GLU A 123 6.22 27.06 -13.21
C GLU A 123 7.36 26.07 -13.38
N ASP A 124 7.62 25.25 -12.36
CA ASP A 124 8.64 24.20 -12.42
C ASP A 124 8.35 23.18 -13.52
N ASP A 125 7.09 22.77 -13.68
CA ASP A 125 6.70 21.84 -14.74
C ASP A 125 6.88 22.44 -16.13
N PHE A 126 6.62 23.73 -16.29
CA PHE A 126 6.89 24.44 -17.54
C PHE A 126 8.39 24.52 -17.82
N ILE A 127 9.20 24.89 -16.83
CA ILE A 127 10.66 24.93 -16.92
C ILE A 127 11.23 23.55 -17.28
N LYS A 128 10.74 22.47 -16.64
CA LYS A 128 11.15 21.09 -16.94
C LYS A 128 10.80 20.71 -18.38
N LYS A 129 9.59 21.05 -18.86
CA LYS A 129 9.17 20.80 -20.25
C LYS A 129 10.02 21.56 -21.25
N GLU A 130 10.35 22.83 -20.99
CA GLU A 130 11.19 23.62 -21.87
C GLU A 130 12.61 23.03 -21.97
N LYS A 131 13.23 22.73 -20.83
CA LYS A 131 14.54 22.06 -20.76
C LYS A 131 14.54 20.72 -21.49
N ALA A 132 13.47 19.94 -21.36
CA ALA A 132 13.33 18.67 -22.07
C ALA A 132 13.29 18.84 -23.59
N ARG A 133 12.56 19.86 -24.11
CA ARG A 133 12.54 20.17 -25.55
C ARG A 133 13.91 20.61 -26.06
N GLU A 134 14.62 21.43 -25.28
CA GLU A 134 15.96 21.88 -25.62
C GLU A 134 16.94 20.70 -25.72
N ILE A 135 16.93 19.82 -24.72
CA ILE A 135 17.72 18.58 -24.72
C ILE A 135 17.35 17.70 -25.92
N GLN A 136 16.05 17.56 -26.23
CA GLN A 136 15.58 16.78 -27.37
C GLN A 136 16.09 17.33 -28.72
N SER A 137 16.14 18.65 -28.87
CA SER A 137 16.70 19.33 -30.04
C SER A 137 18.21 19.12 -30.19
N ILE A 138 18.93 18.98 -29.07
CA ILE A 138 20.37 18.68 -29.08
C ILE A 138 20.60 17.19 -29.38
N ILE A 139 19.82 16.29 -28.79
CA ILE A 139 19.92 14.84 -29.04
C ILE A 139 19.61 14.50 -30.49
N SER A 140 18.66 15.19 -31.14
CA SER A 140 18.34 14.93 -32.55
C SER A 140 19.47 15.31 -33.52
N LYS A 141 20.41 16.17 -33.11
CA LYS A 141 21.61 16.54 -33.88
C LYS A 141 22.79 15.58 -33.67
N LEU A 142 22.66 14.64 -32.75
CA LEU A 142 23.72 13.70 -32.41
C LEU A 142 23.90 12.62 -33.50
N ASP A 143 25.11 12.10 -33.65
CA ASP A 143 25.39 11.02 -34.60
C ASP A 143 24.51 9.78 -34.26
N PRO A 144 23.88 9.11 -35.25
CA PRO A 144 23.02 7.94 -35.02
C PRO A 144 23.60 6.88 -34.07
N LYS A 145 24.92 6.67 -34.10
CA LYS A 145 25.63 5.72 -33.22
C LYS A 145 25.67 6.18 -31.75
N ASP A 146 25.73 7.49 -31.52
CA ASP A 146 25.72 8.09 -30.18
C ASP A 146 24.29 8.14 -29.60
N LEU A 147 23.30 8.40 -30.45
CA LEU A 147 21.89 8.33 -30.08
C LEU A 147 21.48 6.91 -29.67
N GLU A 148 21.94 5.90 -30.42
CA GLU A 148 21.71 4.49 -30.09
C GLU A 148 22.28 4.13 -28.71
N LEU A 149 23.47 4.65 -28.38
CA LEU A 149 24.09 4.45 -27.06
C LEU A 149 23.24 5.06 -25.94
N ILE A 150 22.77 6.29 -26.09
CA ILE A 150 21.90 6.94 -25.08
C ILE A 150 20.60 6.15 -24.94
N PHE A 151 19.95 5.80 -26.05
CA PHE A 151 18.65 5.13 -26.04
C PHE A 151 18.73 3.75 -25.36
N LEU A 152 19.72 2.93 -25.70
CA LEU A 152 19.86 1.61 -25.10
C LEU A 152 20.18 1.69 -23.59
N VAL A 153 21.03 2.61 -23.17
CA VAL A 153 21.44 2.70 -21.76
C VAL A 153 20.38 3.38 -20.90
N TYR A 154 19.90 4.55 -21.32
CA TYR A 154 19.05 5.41 -20.48
C TYR A 154 17.55 5.17 -20.68
N TYR A 155 17.11 4.70 -21.85
CA TYR A 155 15.70 4.42 -22.11
C TYR A 155 15.35 2.94 -21.91
N ASN A 156 16.20 2.03 -22.39
CA ASN A 156 15.98 0.58 -22.26
C ASN A 156 16.67 -0.05 -21.04
N GLY A 157 17.44 0.71 -20.26
CA GLY A 157 18.05 0.25 -19.02
C GLY A 157 19.23 -0.72 -19.16
N PHE A 158 19.85 -0.83 -20.34
CA PHE A 158 21.03 -1.69 -20.52
C PHE A 158 22.23 -1.13 -19.74
N SER A 159 22.99 -2.02 -19.12
CA SER A 159 24.28 -1.65 -18.54
C SER A 159 25.31 -1.32 -19.62
N PHE A 160 26.28 -0.47 -19.29
CA PHE A 160 27.40 -0.16 -20.19
C PHE A 160 28.22 -1.41 -20.59
N LYS A 161 28.22 -2.45 -19.75
CA LYS A 161 28.89 -3.73 -20.03
C LYS A 161 28.11 -4.53 -21.09
N GLU A 162 26.79 -4.59 -20.97
CA GLU A 162 25.92 -5.29 -21.94
C GLU A 162 25.91 -4.58 -23.29
N TYR A 163 25.91 -3.24 -23.30
CA TYR A 163 26.04 -2.47 -24.54
C TYR A 163 27.39 -2.74 -25.23
N ALA A 164 28.49 -2.77 -24.45
CA ALA A 164 29.82 -3.08 -24.96
C ALA A 164 29.88 -4.48 -25.60
N LEU A 165 29.33 -5.49 -24.92
CA LEU A 165 29.23 -6.86 -25.44
C LEU A 165 28.40 -6.93 -26.73
N LYS A 166 27.24 -6.27 -26.77
CA LYS A 166 26.35 -6.25 -27.95
C LYS A 166 26.98 -5.62 -29.18
N LYS A 167 27.87 -4.64 -29.00
CA LYS A 167 28.54 -3.92 -30.09
C LYS A 167 29.97 -4.40 -30.36
N GLY A 168 30.49 -5.38 -29.61
CA GLY A 168 31.87 -5.86 -29.75
C GLY A 168 32.91 -4.80 -29.37
N LEU A 169 32.57 -3.86 -28.50
CA LEU A 169 33.45 -2.79 -28.04
C LEU A 169 34.01 -3.10 -26.65
N THR A 170 35.14 -2.48 -26.32
CA THR A 170 35.64 -2.53 -24.95
C THR A 170 34.87 -1.57 -24.05
N TYR A 171 34.73 -1.91 -22.77
CA TYR A 171 34.06 -1.06 -21.77
C TYR A 171 34.62 0.38 -21.76
N PHE A 172 35.94 0.54 -21.85
CA PHE A 172 36.60 1.85 -21.89
C PHE A 172 36.20 2.70 -23.10
N GLN A 173 36.03 2.09 -24.29
CA GLN A 173 35.57 2.80 -25.48
C GLN A 173 34.15 3.34 -25.30
N VAL A 174 33.27 2.56 -24.68
CA VAL A 174 31.88 2.98 -24.37
C VAL A 174 31.86 4.16 -23.39
N ILE A 175 32.69 4.11 -22.34
CA ILE A 175 32.78 5.22 -21.37
C ILE A 175 33.39 6.48 -21.99
N ARG A 176 34.44 6.35 -22.82
CA ARG A 176 35.02 7.49 -23.54
C ARG A 176 33.98 8.14 -24.45
N ARG A 177 33.22 7.32 -25.18
CA ARG A 177 32.14 7.77 -26.06
C ARG A 177 31.03 8.47 -25.27
N LYS A 178 30.60 7.91 -24.14
CA LYS A 178 29.67 8.56 -23.20
C LYS A 178 30.18 9.95 -22.79
N ASN A 179 31.42 10.04 -22.33
CA ASN A 179 31.98 11.31 -21.85
C ASN A 179 32.07 12.36 -22.97
N SER A 180 32.40 11.95 -24.21
CA SER A 180 32.36 12.83 -25.38
C SER A 180 30.95 13.35 -25.68
N ILE A 181 29.94 12.47 -25.63
CA ILE A 181 28.53 12.83 -25.84
C ILE A 181 28.06 13.82 -24.79
N PHE A 182 28.30 13.55 -23.50
CA PHE A 182 27.92 14.44 -22.41
C PHE A 182 28.64 15.79 -22.48
N LYS A 183 29.91 15.81 -22.91
CA LYS A 183 30.65 17.06 -23.13
C LYS A 183 30.05 17.86 -24.27
N TYR A 184 29.64 17.21 -25.37
CA TYR A 184 28.94 17.86 -26.48
C TYR A 184 27.61 18.45 -26.04
N ILE A 185 26.75 17.66 -25.37
CA ILE A 185 25.45 18.12 -24.86
C ILE A 185 25.63 19.31 -23.91
N LYS A 186 26.60 19.23 -22.98
CA LYS A 186 26.90 20.32 -22.04
C LYS A 186 27.32 21.60 -22.78
N ASN A 187 28.18 21.50 -23.79
CA ASN A 187 28.63 22.66 -24.55
C ASN A 187 27.49 23.29 -25.37
N GLU A 188 26.61 22.49 -25.97
CA GLU A 188 25.45 22.99 -26.72
C GLU A 188 24.40 23.65 -25.80
N LEU A 189 24.18 23.09 -24.60
CA LEU A 189 23.32 23.72 -23.58
C LEU A 189 23.90 25.07 -23.10
N LEU A 190 25.21 25.17 -22.88
CA LEU A 190 25.85 26.41 -22.46
C LEU A 190 25.74 27.49 -23.54
N LYS A 191 25.97 27.14 -24.81
CA LYS A 191 25.78 28.08 -25.92
C LYS A 191 24.33 28.58 -25.98
N SER A 192 23.36 27.68 -25.93
CA SER A 192 21.93 28.04 -25.96
C SER A 192 21.53 28.96 -24.79
N SER A 193 22.11 28.75 -23.60
CA SER A 193 21.93 29.64 -22.45
C SER A 193 22.60 31.01 -22.59
N GLU A 194 23.75 31.10 -23.27
CA GLU A 194 24.45 32.37 -23.55
C GLU A 194 23.71 33.21 -24.60
N TYR A 195 23.17 32.58 -25.65
CA TYR A 195 22.35 33.27 -26.66
C TYR A 195 21.05 33.85 -26.08
N LYS A 196 20.42 33.18 -25.09
CA LYS A 196 19.25 33.72 -24.39
C LYS A 196 19.57 34.97 -23.55
N LYS A 197 20.73 35.03 -22.89
CA LYS A 197 21.16 36.21 -22.12
C LYS A 197 21.49 37.43 -22.98
N VAL A 198 22.01 37.22 -24.20
CA VAL A 198 22.34 38.31 -25.13
C VAL A 198 21.09 38.86 -25.83
N ALA A 199 20.03 38.05 -25.98
CA ALA A 199 18.77 38.47 -26.58
C ALA A 199 17.82 39.24 -25.63
N GLU A 200 18.12 39.27 -24.33
CA GLU A 200 17.40 40.02 -23.29
C GLU A 200 18.02 41.40 -22.97
N ILE A 201 19.07 41.80 -23.69
CA ILE A 201 19.72 43.14 -23.64
C ILE A 201 19.32 43.92 -24.90
#